data_AF-A0A7J8DV91-F1
#
_entry.id   AF-A0A7J8DV91-F1
#
_cell.length_a   1.000
_cell.length_b   1.000
_cell.length_c   1.000
_cell.angle_alpha   90.00
_cell.angle_beta   90.00
_cell.angle_gamma   90.00
#
_symmetry.space_group_name_H-M   'P 1'
#
loop_
_entity.id
_entity.type
_entity.pdbx_description
1 polymer ?
#
loop_
_entity_poly.entity_id
_entity_poly.type
_entity_poly.pdbx_seq_one_letter_code
_entity_poly.pdbx_strand_id
1 'polypeptide(L)'
;MVMEGCGARVAMAVWSTSKITAVTVFLQLVLPRVSQAQTFSFPFRKPETCGHNQYFDISALSCVPCGANQRQDAQGTSCVCLPGFQMISNNGGADIICKKCPEDRVLPKMAGTALLALVV
;
A
#
# COMPACT_ATOMS: atom_id res chain seq x y z
N MET A 1 24.98 4.37 -77.96
CA MET A 1 25.66 3.24 -77.29
C MET A 1 25.84 3.61 -75.83
N VAL A 2 24.93 3.13 -75.00
CA VAL A 2 25.13 2.15 -73.91
C VAL A 2 25.48 2.85 -72.59
N MET A 3 24.45 2.88 -71.76
CA MET A 3 24.37 3.15 -70.32
C MET A 3 24.99 1.96 -69.58
N GLU A 4 25.94 2.16 -68.65
CA GLU A 4 26.38 1.20 -67.59
C GLU A 4 27.63 1.84 -66.92
N GLY A 5 27.80 2.00 -65.61
CA GLY A 5 27.01 1.71 -64.44
C GLY A 5 27.67 2.45 -63.26
N CYS A 6 26.98 3.45 -62.69
CA CYS A 6 27.49 4.26 -61.57
C CYS A 6 26.41 4.54 -60.50
N GLY A 7 25.52 3.56 -60.25
CA GLY A 7 24.34 3.81 -59.40
C GLY A 7 24.06 2.80 -58.28
N ALA A 8 24.71 1.64 -58.26
CA ALA A 8 24.21 0.53 -57.41
C ALA A 8 24.75 0.52 -55.97
N ARG A 9 25.99 0.99 -55.73
CA ARG A 9 26.63 0.83 -54.40
C ARG A 9 26.24 1.89 -53.36
N VAL A 10 25.90 3.11 -53.80
CA VAL A 10 25.53 4.21 -52.89
C VAL A 10 24.06 4.11 -52.45
N ALA A 11 23.17 3.66 -53.34
CA ALA A 11 21.75 3.50 -53.05
C ALA A 11 21.47 2.44 -51.97
N MET A 12 22.30 1.39 -51.90
CA MET A 12 22.13 0.27 -50.96
C MET A 12 22.50 0.64 -49.52
N ALA A 13 23.47 1.54 -49.32
CA ALA A 13 23.83 2.05 -48.01
C ALA A 13 22.76 3.03 -47.48
N VAL A 14 22.23 3.89 -48.35
CA VAL A 14 21.20 4.90 -48.01
C VAL A 14 19.82 4.28 -47.77
N TRP A 15 19.44 3.23 -48.51
CA TRP A 15 18.21 2.48 -48.27
C TRP A 15 18.25 1.69 -46.96
N SER A 16 19.40 1.07 -46.67
CA SER A 16 19.61 0.30 -45.44
C SER A 16 19.60 1.19 -44.19
N THR A 17 20.27 2.35 -44.23
CA THR A 17 20.22 3.33 -43.13
C THR A 17 18.82 3.93 -42.98
N SER A 18 18.11 4.21 -44.09
CA SER A 18 16.72 4.72 -44.04
C SER A 18 15.74 3.75 -43.38
N LYS A 19 15.88 2.44 -43.61
CA LYS A 19 15.08 1.39 -42.96
C LYS A 19 15.38 1.34 -41.46
N ILE A 20 16.66 1.39 -41.08
CA ILE A 20 17.09 1.39 -39.68
C ILE A 20 16.57 2.65 -38.97
N THR A 21 16.72 3.83 -39.57
CA THR A 21 16.22 5.09 -39.00
C THR A 21 14.70 5.06 -38.85
N ALA A 22 13.97 4.59 -39.87
CA ALA A 22 12.51 4.47 -39.79
C ALA A 22 12.06 3.51 -38.68
N VAL A 23 12.71 2.35 -38.54
CA VAL A 23 12.44 1.40 -37.46
C VAL A 23 12.77 2.00 -36.10
N THR A 24 13.88 2.72 -35.97
CA THR A 24 14.30 3.36 -34.72
C THR A 24 13.33 4.47 -34.31
N VAL A 25 12.85 5.27 -35.27
CA VAL A 25 11.83 6.30 -35.05
C VAL A 25 10.49 5.66 -34.66
N PHE A 26 10.08 4.60 -35.35
CA PHE A 26 8.87 3.85 -34.99
C PHE A 26 8.97 3.28 -33.57
N LEU A 27 10.10 2.68 -33.21
CA LEU A 27 10.35 2.12 -31.90
C LEU A 27 10.29 3.22 -30.83
N GLN A 28 10.91 4.38 -31.06
CA GLN A 28 10.87 5.55 -30.18
C GLN A 28 9.46 6.14 -30.03
N LEU A 29 8.59 6.07 -31.04
CA LEU A 29 7.19 6.52 -30.92
C LEU A 29 6.30 5.53 -30.17
N VAL A 30 6.56 4.22 -30.32
CA VAL A 30 5.72 3.16 -29.75
C VAL A 30 6.09 2.87 -28.30
N LEU A 31 7.37 2.83 -27.94
CA LEU A 31 7.81 2.51 -26.58
C LEU A 31 7.17 3.37 -25.48
N PRO A 32 7.14 4.72 -25.57
CA PRO A 32 6.59 5.57 -24.52
C PRO A 32 5.08 5.37 -24.32
N ARG A 33 4.37 4.99 -25.38
CA ARG A 33 2.93 4.71 -25.35
C ARG A 33 2.63 3.38 -24.65
N VAL A 34 3.52 2.39 -24.81
CA VAL A 34 3.38 1.05 -24.23
C VAL A 34 3.95 1.01 -22.81
N SER A 35 4.95 1.84 -22.49
CA SER A 35 5.63 1.88 -21.20
C SER A 35 5.03 2.88 -20.21
N GLN A 36 3.77 3.32 -20.41
CA GLN A 36 3.12 4.22 -19.47
C GLN A 36 2.80 3.46 -18.16
N ALA A 37 3.77 3.43 -17.24
CA ALA A 37 3.57 2.97 -15.88
C ALA A 37 2.94 4.10 -15.06
N GLN A 38 1.75 3.86 -14.49
CA GLN A 38 1.15 4.79 -13.55
C GLN A 38 2.02 4.84 -12.29
N THR A 39 2.65 5.98 -12.05
CA THR A 39 3.44 6.20 -10.84
C THR A 39 2.50 6.62 -9.72
N PHE A 40 2.07 5.67 -8.89
CA PHE A 40 1.37 5.98 -7.65
C PHE A 40 2.40 6.30 -6.56
N SER A 41 2.38 7.53 -6.08
CA SER A 41 3.12 7.92 -4.89
C SER A 41 2.21 7.72 -3.69
N PHE A 42 2.50 6.71 -2.86
CA PHE A 42 1.85 6.55 -1.56
C PHE A 42 2.65 7.31 -0.52
N PRO A 43 2.06 8.27 0.21
CA PRO A 43 2.74 8.92 1.32
C PRO A 43 3.04 7.85 2.37
N PHE A 44 4.32 7.61 2.65
CA PHE A 44 4.75 6.67 3.68
C PHE A 44 4.33 7.20 5.06
N ARG A 45 3.16 6.79 5.52
CA ARG A 45 2.67 7.05 6.88
C ARG A 45 3.02 5.86 7.75
N LYS A 46 3.60 6.13 8.92
CA LYS A 46 3.89 5.11 9.93
C LYS A 46 2.69 4.98 10.88
N PRO A 47 2.49 3.83 11.53
CA PRO A 47 1.48 3.67 12.58
C PRO A 47 1.59 4.75 13.67
N GLU A 48 2.83 5.14 14.00
CA GLU A 48 3.20 6.19 14.95
C GLU A 48 2.70 7.60 14.55
N THR A 49 2.41 7.83 13.27
CA THR A 49 1.94 9.12 12.76
C THR A 49 0.42 9.26 12.77
N CYS A 50 -0.31 8.18 13.03
CA CYS A 50 -1.77 8.22 13.17
C CYS A 50 -2.16 8.70 14.58
N GLY A 51 -3.27 9.44 14.71
CA GLY A 51 -3.73 9.92 16.01
C GLY A 51 -4.21 8.80 16.93
N HIS A 52 -4.33 9.07 18.24
CA HIS A 52 -4.70 8.06 19.26
C HIS A 52 -6.05 7.34 19.05
N ASN A 53 -6.95 7.89 18.24
CA ASN A 53 -8.24 7.29 17.88
C ASN A 53 -8.28 6.84 16.40
N GLN A 54 -7.13 6.62 15.78
CA GLN A 54 -6.99 6.16 14.40
C GLN A 54 -6.09 4.94 14.38
N TYR A 55 -6.31 4.03 13.43
CA TYR A 55 -5.42 2.92 13.15
C TYR A 55 -4.82 3.08 11.76
N PHE A 56 -3.65 2.49 11.55
CA PHE A 56 -3.03 2.43 10.25
C PHE A 56 -3.56 1.21 9.48
N ASP A 57 -4.37 1.47 8.45
CA ASP A 57 -4.82 0.43 7.54
C ASP A 57 -3.70 0.15 6.53
N ILE A 58 -3.04 -0.99 6.70
CA ILE A 58 -1.92 -1.44 5.86
C ILE A 58 -2.39 -1.69 4.41
N SER A 59 -3.66 -2.06 4.21
CA SER A 59 -4.23 -2.32 2.89
C SER A 59 -4.44 -1.03 2.11
N ALA A 60 -4.83 0.04 2.81
CA ALA A 60 -5.05 1.36 2.22
C ALA A 60 -3.86 2.31 2.38
N LEU A 61 -2.80 1.89 3.09
CA LEU A 61 -1.63 2.71 3.47
C LEU A 61 -2.03 4.07 4.07
N SER A 62 -3.10 4.10 4.88
CA SER A 62 -3.69 5.33 5.40
C SER A 62 -4.18 5.22 6.85
N CYS A 63 -4.35 6.36 7.51
CA CYS A 63 -4.91 6.40 8.87
C CYS A 63 -6.44 6.47 8.79
N VAL A 64 -7.10 5.48 9.39
CA VAL A 64 -8.56 5.37 9.44
C VAL A 64 -9.03 5.56 10.88
N PRO A 65 -10.08 6.33 11.15
CA PRO A 65 -10.60 6.49 12.51
C PRO A 65 -11.18 5.19 13.06
N CYS A 66 -10.92 4.90 14.33
CA CYS A 66 -11.62 3.85 15.07
C CYS A 66 -13.08 4.26 15.32
N GLY A 67 -13.98 3.29 15.40
CA GLY A 67 -15.40 3.54 15.66
C GLY A 67 -15.71 3.93 17.12
N ALA A 68 -17.00 4.09 17.43
CA ALA A 68 -17.43 4.50 18.77
C ALA A 68 -17.05 3.45 19.84
N ASN A 69 -16.57 3.93 20.99
CA ASN A 69 -16.09 3.10 22.11
C ASN A 69 -14.88 2.21 21.78
N GLN A 70 -14.10 2.62 20.79
CA GLN A 70 -12.86 1.96 20.39
C GLN A 70 -11.67 2.91 20.59
N ARG A 71 -10.48 2.32 20.70
CA ARG A 71 -9.19 3.02 20.75
C ARG A 71 -8.16 2.28 19.91
N GLN A 72 -7.10 2.97 19.54
CA GLN A 72 -5.95 2.35 18.89
C GLN A 72 -5.26 1.32 19.81
N ASP A 73 -4.76 0.22 19.24
CA ASP A 73 -3.93 -0.74 19.95
C ASP A 73 -2.50 -0.21 20.22
N ALA A 74 -1.68 -0.99 20.92
CA ALA A 74 -0.30 -0.59 21.24
C ALA A 74 0.64 -0.53 20.02
N GLN A 75 0.30 -1.22 18.92
CA GLN A 75 1.07 -1.27 17.68
C GLN A 75 0.62 -0.22 16.64
N GLY A 76 -0.52 0.41 16.86
CA GLY A 76 -1.09 1.42 15.99
C GLY A 76 -1.79 0.89 14.73
N THR A 77 -1.91 -0.43 14.58
CA THR A 77 -2.36 -1.09 13.33
C THR A 77 -3.77 -1.66 13.43
N SER A 78 -4.37 -1.68 14.63
CA SER A 78 -5.75 -2.13 14.82
C SER A 78 -6.50 -1.30 15.87
N CYS A 79 -7.83 -1.39 15.85
CA CYS A 79 -8.71 -0.83 16.88
C CYS A 79 -9.15 -1.91 17.86
N VAL A 80 -9.15 -1.55 19.15
CA VAL A 80 -9.63 -2.40 20.24
C VAL A 80 -10.70 -1.69 21.04
N CYS A 81 -11.66 -2.43 21.59
CA CYS A 81 -12.68 -1.85 22.46
C CYS A 81 -12.05 -1.21 23.71
N LEU A 82 -12.66 -0.12 24.18
CA LEU A 82 -12.29 0.52 25.44
C LEU A 82 -12.45 -0.45 26.62
N PRO A 83 -11.70 -0.25 27.72
CA PRO A 83 -11.92 -0.99 28.96
C PRO A 83 -13.39 -0.89 29.39
N GLY A 84 -13.99 -2.02 29.78
CA GLY A 84 -15.41 -2.10 30.13
C GLY A 84 -16.35 -2.31 28.94
N PHE A 85 -15.84 -2.41 27.71
CA PHE A 85 -16.60 -2.83 26.53
C PHE A 85 -16.07 -4.17 26.01
N GLN A 86 -16.99 -5.07 25.67
CA GLN A 86 -16.68 -6.33 25.01
C GLN A 86 -16.96 -6.21 23.52
N MET A 87 -16.03 -6.74 22.70
CA MET A 87 -16.23 -6.92 21.27
C MET A 87 -17.32 -7.98 21.05
N ILE A 88 -18.38 -7.60 20.33
CA ILE A 88 -19.52 -8.48 20.07
C ILE A 88 -19.53 -8.95 18.61
N SER A 89 -19.05 -8.10 17.70
CA SER A 89 -18.83 -8.45 16.30
C SER A 89 -17.56 -7.81 15.77
N ASN A 90 -16.87 -8.56 14.92
CA ASN A 90 -15.79 -8.10 14.06
C ASN A 90 -16.33 -8.09 12.63
N ASN A 91 -16.70 -6.92 12.14
CA ASN A 91 -17.02 -6.72 10.72
C ASN A 91 -15.79 -6.20 9.93
N GLY A 92 -14.61 -6.19 10.54
CA GLY A 92 -13.38 -5.60 10.02
C GLY A 92 -13.29 -4.08 10.20
N GLY A 93 -12.05 -3.58 10.26
CA GLY A 93 -11.75 -2.14 10.31
C GLY A 93 -12.44 -1.39 11.44
N ALA A 94 -13.11 -0.28 11.10
CA ALA A 94 -13.82 0.58 12.06
C ALA A 94 -15.20 0.04 12.48
N ASP A 95 -15.74 -0.97 11.80
CA ASP A 95 -17.11 -1.48 11.99
C ASP A 95 -17.19 -2.57 13.10
N ILE A 96 -16.23 -2.54 14.02
CA ILE A 96 -16.21 -3.37 15.22
C ILE A 96 -17.32 -2.89 16.17
N ILE A 97 -18.17 -3.81 16.61
CA ILE A 97 -19.25 -3.50 17.56
C ILE A 97 -18.77 -3.78 18.99
N CYS A 98 -18.64 -2.72 19.79
CA CYS A 98 -18.29 -2.78 21.20
C CYS A 98 -19.53 -2.51 22.06
N LYS A 99 -19.90 -3.45 22.95
CA LYS A 99 -21.01 -3.29 23.91
C LYS A 99 -20.47 -3.16 25.32
N LYS A 100 -21.09 -2.30 26.13
CA LYS A 100 -20.73 -2.15 27.54
C LYS A 100 -20.95 -3.48 28.29
N CYS A 101 -19.93 -3.91 29.03
CA CYS A 101 -20.04 -5.05 29.93
C CYS A 101 -20.98 -4.69 31.09
N PRO A 102 -21.87 -5.61 31.53
CA PRO A 102 -22.59 -5.42 32.78
C PRO A 102 -21.59 -5.33 33.94
N GLU A 103 -21.77 -4.34 34.82
CA GLU A 103 -20.90 -4.03 35.96
C GLU A 103 -20.76 -5.25 36.92
N ASP A 104 -21.79 -6.09 36.93
CA ASP A 104 -21.93 -7.32 37.70
C ASP A 104 -21.13 -8.52 37.15
N ARG A 105 -20.44 -8.37 36.00
CA ARG A 105 -19.57 -9.41 35.41
C ARG A 105 -18.19 -8.89 34.99
N VAL A 106 -17.66 -7.86 35.67
CA VAL A 106 -16.27 -7.46 35.46
C VAL A 106 -15.35 -8.53 36.04
N LEU A 107 -14.82 -9.40 35.18
CA LEU A 107 -13.71 -10.27 35.58
C LEU A 107 -12.54 -9.35 35.95
N PRO A 108 -11.95 -9.45 37.16
CA PRO A 108 -10.74 -8.73 37.46
C PRO A 108 -9.70 -9.16 36.43
N LYS A 109 -9.27 -8.22 35.58
CA LYS A 109 -8.17 -8.43 34.64
C LYS A 109 -6.95 -8.63 35.54
N MET A 110 -6.62 -9.90 35.82
CA MET A 110 -5.50 -10.24 36.69
C MET A 110 -4.28 -9.50 36.16
N ALA A 111 -3.76 -8.59 36.97
CA ALA A 111 -2.48 -7.97 36.74
C ALA A 111 -1.45 -9.09 36.71
N GLY A 112 -1.01 -9.48 35.52
CA GLY A 112 0.00 -10.51 35.27
C GLY A 112 1.41 -10.05 35.68
N THR A 113 1.54 -9.50 36.89
CA THR A 113 2.79 -8.95 37.43
C THR A 113 3.13 -9.52 38.81
N ALA A 114 2.26 -10.37 39.39
CA ALA A 114 2.49 -10.95 40.72
C ALA A 114 3.30 -12.26 40.73
N LEU A 115 3.46 -12.97 39.60
CA LEU A 115 4.15 -14.27 39.59
C LEU A 115 5.69 -14.17 39.66
N LEU A 116 6.30 -13.01 39.40
CA LEU A 116 7.77 -12.86 39.42
C LEU A 116 8.33 -12.56 40.82
N ALA A 117 7.49 -12.23 41.81
CA ALA A 117 7.95 -11.90 43.16
C ALA A 117 8.10 -13.12 44.09
N LEU A 118 7.67 -14.32 43.66
CA LEU A 118 7.78 -15.55 44.44
C LEU A 118 8.99 -16.43 44.04
N VAL A 119 9.80 -15.96 43.09
CA VAL A 119 10.98 -16.71 42.58
C VAL A 119 12.30 -15.98 42.87
N VAL A 120 12.31 -15.03 43.82
CA VAL A 120 13.53 -14.36 44.33
C VAL A 120 13.59 -14.49 45.84
#